data_AF-A0A3D0L7Y3-F1
#
_entry.id   AF-A0A3D0L7Y3-F1
#
_cell.length_a   1.000
_cell.length_b   1.000
_cell.length_c   1.000
_cell.angle_alpha   90.00
_cell.angle_beta   90.00
_cell.angle_gamma   90.00
#
_symmetry.space_group_name_H-M   'P 1'
#
loop_
_entity.id
_entity.type
_entity.pdbx_description
1 polymer ?
#
loop_
_entity_poly.entity_id
_entity_poly.type
_entity_poly.pdbx_seq_one_letter_code
_entity_poly.pdbx_strand_id
1 'polypeptide(L)'
;ERQLTRFFMSNNPEADKKTVRRMAKLYVAEAAAEGINSDCAFVQMCLETGFLRYGGLVTKEMHNYCGLGAIDAEHPGEVFATEAEGVRAHIQHLHAYATTEDVPLVNECIDRRYKWVNPRGKAPSVFELAGTWAADKDYGTKLDALLSRLEEF
;
A
#
# COMPACT_ATOMS: atom_id res chain seq x y z
N GLU A 1 10.36 2.98 10.57
CA GLU A 1 9.30 2.51 11.50
C GLU A 1 8.80 3.54 12.53
N ARG A 2 9.67 4.23 13.32
CA ARG A 2 9.21 5.11 14.42
C ARG A 2 8.47 6.35 13.90
N GLN A 3 9.02 6.97 12.87
CA GLN A 3 8.44 8.12 12.16
C GLN A 3 7.07 7.77 11.59
N LEU A 4 6.97 6.71 10.77
CA LEU A 4 5.71 6.14 10.25
C LEU A 4 4.66 5.94 11.36
N THR A 5 5.06 5.36 12.50
CA THR A 5 4.16 5.15 13.62
C THR A 5 3.64 6.47 14.19
N ARG A 6 4.50 7.48 14.38
CA ARG A 6 4.07 8.79 14.92
C ARG A 6 3.12 9.51 13.97
N PHE A 7 3.47 9.56 12.69
CA PHE A 7 2.64 10.16 11.64
C PHE A 7 1.26 9.48 11.57
N PHE A 8 1.22 8.14 11.62
CA PHE A 8 -0.05 7.44 11.64
C PHE A 8 -0.87 7.83 12.88
N MET A 9 -0.26 7.78 14.07
CA MET A 9 -0.97 8.06 15.32
C MET A 9 -1.45 9.52 15.43
N SER A 10 -0.79 10.49 14.79
CA SER A 10 -1.29 11.88 14.76
C SER A 10 -2.53 12.03 13.88
N ASN A 11 -2.71 11.17 12.88
CA ASN A 11 -3.85 11.18 11.98
C ASN A 11 -4.99 10.28 12.47
N ASN A 12 -4.69 9.19 13.18
CA ASN A 12 -5.68 8.33 13.84
C ASN A 12 -5.24 7.96 15.26
N PRO A 13 -5.49 8.83 16.26
CA PRO A 13 -5.11 8.58 17.66
C PRO A 13 -5.86 7.41 18.32
N GLU A 14 -7.02 7.04 17.78
CA GLU A 14 -7.88 5.96 18.32
C GLU A 14 -7.39 4.56 17.92
N ALA A 15 -6.51 4.45 16.94
CA ALA A 15 -5.94 3.18 16.52
C ALA A 15 -5.06 2.55 17.63
N ASP A 16 -5.02 1.21 17.67
CA ASP A 16 -4.09 0.50 18.54
C ASP A 16 -2.63 0.74 18.12
N LYS A 17 -1.91 1.53 18.91
CA LYS A 17 -0.52 1.91 18.64
C LYS A 17 0.42 0.71 18.47
N LYS A 18 0.15 -0.42 19.15
CA LYS A 18 0.98 -1.63 19.00
C LYS A 18 0.81 -2.23 17.60
N THR A 19 -0.42 -2.32 17.12
CA THR A 19 -0.76 -2.75 15.76
C THR A 19 -0.16 -1.81 14.72
N VAL A 20 -0.31 -0.49 14.88
CA VAL A 20 0.30 0.50 13.97
C VAL A 20 1.81 0.35 13.90
N ARG A 21 2.48 0.15 15.05
CA ARG A 21 3.93 -0.07 15.07
C ARG A 21 4.32 -1.37 14.36
N ARG A 22 3.52 -2.43 14.50
CA ARG A 22 3.75 -3.71 13.81
C ARG A 22 3.57 -3.55 12.29
N MET A 23 2.53 -2.85 11.85
CA MET A 23 2.32 -2.50 10.43
C MET A 23 3.50 -1.70 9.86
N ALA A 24 3.95 -0.65 10.56
CA ALA A 24 5.11 0.13 10.13
C ALA A 24 6.40 -0.70 10.00
N LYS A 25 6.56 -1.74 10.83
CA LYS A 25 7.68 -2.70 10.73
C LYS A 25 7.55 -3.59 9.50
N LEU A 26 6.35 -4.13 9.26
CA LEU A 26 6.07 -4.98 8.10
C LEU A 26 6.34 -4.21 6.80
N TYR A 27 5.83 -2.98 6.68
CA TYR A 27 6.06 -2.15 5.49
C TYR A 27 7.54 -1.88 5.25
N VAL A 28 8.32 -1.54 6.28
CA VAL A 28 9.77 -1.32 6.12
C VAL A 28 10.48 -2.61 5.68
N ALA A 29 10.13 -3.76 6.27
CA ALA A 29 10.79 -5.02 5.96
C ALA A 29 10.45 -5.55 4.56
N GLU A 30 9.17 -5.61 4.21
CA GLU A 30 8.71 -6.11 2.91
C GLU A 30 9.14 -5.16 1.78
N ALA A 31 9.05 -3.84 1.97
CA ALA A 31 9.47 -2.88 0.95
C ALA A 31 10.99 -2.92 0.73
N ALA A 32 11.79 -3.07 1.79
CA ALA A 32 13.24 -3.22 1.66
C ALA A 32 13.63 -4.50 0.90
N ALA A 33 12.87 -5.59 1.06
CA ALA A 33 13.14 -6.84 0.35
C ALA A 33 12.92 -6.70 -1.17
N GLU A 34 11.91 -5.94 -1.60
CA GLU A 34 11.54 -5.78 -3.01
C GLU A 34 12.05 -4.47 -3.64
N GLY A 35 12.86 -3.68 -2.92
CA GLY A 35 13.40 -2.41 -3.42
C GLY A 35 12.35 -1.31 -3.60
N ILE A 36 11.26 -1.35 -2.83
CA ILE A 36 10.19 -0.34 -2.85
C ILE A 36 10.38 0.67 -1.71
N ASN A 37 10.01 1.92 -1.94
CA ASN A 37 10.03 2.94 -0.90
C ASN A 37 8.92 2.66 0.13
N SER A 38 9.31 2.36 1.37
CA SER A 38 8.38 2.02 2.45
C SER A 38 7.44 3.17 2.82
N ASP A 39 7.89 4.42 2.67
CA ASP A 39 7.12 5.59 3.06
C ASP A 39 5.97 5.80 2.07
N CYS A 40 6.25 5.69 0.76
CA CYS A 40 5.23 5.69 -0.30
C CYS A 40 4.17 4.61 -0.05
N ALA A 41 4.61 3.36 0.15
CA ALA A 41 3.69 2.24 0.39
C ALA A 41 2.86 2.42 1.68
N PHE A 42 3.48 2.95 2.74
CA PHE A 42 2.80 3.16 4.02
C PHE A 42 1.78 4.30 3.95
N VAL A 43 2.10 5.43 3.32
CA VAL A 43 1.12 6.53 3.15
C VAL A 43 0.01 6.14 2.17
N GLN A 44 0.31 5.32 1.16
CA GLN A 44 -0.71 4.77 0.27
C GLN A 44 -1.68 3.88 1.06
N MET A 45 -1.19 3.00 1.94
CA MET A 45 -2.07 2.26 2.86
C MET A 45 -2.91 3.18 3.75
N CYS A 46 -2.32 4.27 4.25
CA CYS A 46 -3.06 5.25 5.04
C CYS A 46 -4.20 5.89 4.23
N LEU A 47 -3.94 6.24 2.97
CA LEU A 47 -4.94 6.81 2.07
C LEU A 47 -6.05 5.80 1.76
N GLU A 48 -5.69 4.60 1.34
CA GLU A 48 -6.61 3.53 0.91
C GLU A 48 -7.52 3.04 2.03
N THR A 49 -7.00 2.98 3.26
CA THR A 49 -7.75 2.47 4.43
C THR A 49 -8.34 3.57 5.30
N GLY A 50 -8.16 4.84 4.95
CA GLY A 50 -8.53 5.97 5.82
C GLY A 50 -7.81 5.93 7.18
N PHE A 51 -6.53 5.54 7.19
CA PHE A 51 -5.72 5.25 8.37
C PHE A 51 -6.33 4.12 9.22
N LEU A 52 -6.61 2.97 8.61
CA LEU A 52 -7.22 1.78 9.21
C LEU A 52 -8.61 2.03 9.86
N ARG A 53 -9.30 3.10 9.44
CA ARG A 53 -10.72 3.30 9.80
C ARG A 53 -11.64 2.51 8.90
N TYR A 54 -11.19 2.23 7.67
CA TYR A 54 -11.98 1.61 6.62
C TYR A 54 -13.26 2.44 6.34
N GLY A 55 -14.22 1.86 5.62
CA GLY A 55 -15.46 2.54 5.21
C GLY A 55 -15.80 2.38 3.73
N GLY A 56 -14.89 1.77 2.95
CA GLY A 56 -15.15 1.29 1.60
C GLY A 56 -15.50 -0.20 1.58
N LEU A 57 -15.22 -0.85 0.43
CA LEU A 57 -15.47 -2.28 0.22
C LEU A 57 -14.58 -3.17 1.09
N VAL A 58 -13.34 -2.75 1.32
CA VAL A 58 -12.38 -3.52 2.11
C VAL A 58 -12.60 -3.32 3.61
N THR A 59 -12.63 -4.43 4.35
CA THR A 59 -12.70 -4.45 5.82
C THR A 59 -11.35 -4.78 6.45
N LYS A 60 -11.28 -4.64 7.78
CA LYS A 60 -10.07 -4.94 8.56
C LYS A 60 -9.63 -6.40 8.43
N GLU A 61 -10.58 -7.32 8.42
CA GLU A 61 -10.37 -8.76 8.41
C GLU A 61 -9.82 -9.28 7.09
N MET A 62 -9.95 -8.49 6.00
CA MET A 62 -9.45 -8.86 4.69
C MET A 62 -7.93 -8.72 4.57
N HIS A 63 -7.30 -7.95 5.46
CA HIS A 63 -5.88 -7.57 5.38
C HIS A 63 -5.47 -7.02 4.00
N ASN A 64 -6.38 -6.38 3.30
CA ASN A 64 -6.14 -5.82 1.98
C ASN A 64 -5.85 -4.32 2.08
N TYR A 65 -4.58 -3.97 2.22
CA TYR A 65 -4.19 -2.61 2.59
C TYR A 65 -4.15 -1.61 1.43
N CYS A 66 -4.51 -2.03 0.22
CA CYS A 66 -4.38 -1.21 -0.98
C CYS A 66 -5.54 -1.36 -1.97
N GLY A 67 -6.68 -1.88 -1.51
CA GLY A 67 -7.88 -2.05 -2.34
C GLY A 67 -7.70 -3.07 -3.47
N LEU A 68 -6.79 -4.02 -3.32
CA LEU A 68 -6.41 -4.94 -4.39
C LEU A 68 -7.61 -5.78 -4.84
N GLY A 69 -8.02 -5.57 -6.09
CA GLY A 69 -9.16 -6.28 -6.69
C GLY A 69 -10.53 -5.89 -6.12
N ALA A 70 -10.63 -4.84 -5.31
CA ALA A 70 -11.91 -4.31 -4.84
C ALA A 70 -12.59 -3.52 -5.97
N ILE A 71 -13.77 -3.98 -6.41
CA ILE A 71 -14.49 -3.39 -7.55
C ILE A 71 -15.88 -2.92 -7.12
N ASP A 72 -16.67 -3.81 -6.53
CA ASP A 72 -18.05 -3.58 -6.08
C ASP A 72 -18.40 -4.50 -4.89
N ALA A 73 -19.66 -4.49 -4.44
CA ALA A 73 -20.09 -5.28 -3.28
C ALA A 73 -20.02 -6.79 -3.53
N GLU A 74 -20.20 -7.21 -4.77
CA GLU A 74 -20.10 -8.60 -5.22
C GLU A 74 -18.63 -9.04 -5.37
N HIS A 75 -17.72 -8.09 -5.59
CA HIS A 75 -16.27 -8.28 -5.72
C HIS A 75 -15.52 -7.36 -4.73
N PRO A 76 -15.59 -7.65 -3.41
CA PRO A 76 -15.09 -6.76 -2.37
C PRO A 76 -13.56 -6.63 -2.33
N GLY A 77 -12.84 -7.54 -3.00
CA GLY A 77 -11.38 -7.55 -3.11
C GLY A 77 -10.73 -8.84 -2.64
N GLU A 78 -9.41 -8.92 -2.82
CA GLU A 78 -8.60 -10.02 -2.31
C GLU A 78 -8.60 -10.06 -0.78
N VAL A 79 -8.42 -11.25 -0.21
CA VAL A 79 -8.34 -11.50 1.24
C VAL A 79 -7.05 -12.25 1.55
N PHE A 80 -6.31 -11.76 2.53
CA PHE A 80 -5.05 -12.34 2.98
C PHE A 80 -5.18 -12.88 4.40
N ALA A 81 -4.51 -13.99 4.70
CA ALA A 81 -4.68 -14.67 5.98
C ALA A 81 -4.05 -13.88 7.13
N THR A 82 -3.01 -13.10 6.84
CA THR A 82 -2.27 -12.33 7.84
C THR A 82 -1.96 -10.91 7.38
N GLU A 83 -1.71 -10.02 8.35
CA GLU A 83 -1.23 -8.66 8.08
C GLU A 83 0.06 -8.67 7.23
N ALA A 84 0.96 -9.64 7.46
CA ALA A 84 2.21 -9.76 6.73
C ALA A 84 1.99 -10.10 5.25
N GLU A 85 1.09 -11.05 4.95
CA GLU A 85 0.70 -11.36 3.57
C GLU A 85 0.03 -10.17 2.89
N GLY A 86 -0.86 -9.47 3.59
CA GLY A 86 -1.49 -8.27 3.06
C GLY A 86 -0.50 -7.18 2.68
N VAL A 87 0.48 -6.92 3.56
CA VAL A 87 1.56 -5.94 3.29
C VAL A 87 2.41 -6.41 2.11
N ARG A 88 2.81 -7.69 2.08
CA ARG A 88 3.60 -8.25 0.98
C ARG A 88 2.87 -8.13 -0.36
N ALA A 89 1.59 -8.46 -0.43
CA ALA A 89 0.81 -8.35 -1.66
C ALA A 89 0.72 -6.89 -2.14
N HIS A 90 0.56 -5.93 -1.22
CA HIS A 90 0.61 -4.51 -1.56
C HIS A 90 2.00 -4.13 -2.13
N ILE A 91 3.09 -4.49 -1.46
CA ILE A 91 4.46 -4.22 -1.94
C ILE A 91 4.71 -4.84 -3.31
N GLN A 92 4.28 -6.08 -3.53
CA GLN A 92 4.40 -6.75 -4.82
C GLN A 92 3.60 -6.03 -5.90
N HIS A 93 2.39 -5.55 -5.59
CA HIS A 93 1.61 -4.80 -6.57
C HIS A 93 2.29 -3.49 -6.96
N LEU A 94 2.80 -2.74 -5.97
CA LEU A 94 3.62 -1.55 -6.22
C LEU A 94 4.87 -1.87 -7.03
N HIS A 95 5.54 -2.99 -6.75
CA HIS A 95 6.69 -3.44 -7.52
C HIS A 95 6.34 -3.67 -8.99
N ALA A 96 5.21 -4.31 -9.29
CA ALA A 96 4.76 -4.49 -10.66
C ALA A 96 4.54 -3.15 -11.40
N TYR A 97 4.00 -2.16 -10.70
CA TYR A 97 3.77 -0.80 -11.23
C TYR A 97 5.07 -0.01 -11.41
N ALA A 98 6.01 -0.12 -10.48
CA ALA A 98 7.20 0.72 -10.42
C ALA A 98 8.40 0.19 -11.23
N THR A 99 8.48 -1.13 -11.45
CA THR A 99 9.67 -1.77 -12.03
C THR A 99 9.31 -2.62 -13.24
N THR A 100 10.24 -2.71 -14.19
CA THR A 100 10.12 -3.47 -15.45
C THR A 100 10.38 -4.98 -15.25
N GLU A 101 10.07 -5.79 -16.27
CA GLU A 101 10.13 -7.26 -16.19
C GLU A 101 11.51 -7.84 -15.84
N ASP A 102 12.59 -7.10 -16.13
CA ASP A 102 13.98 -7.46 -15.81
C ASP A 102 14.32 -7.35 -14.31
N VAL A 103 13.44 -6.74 -13.51
CA VAL A 103 13.54 -6.73 -12.05
C VAL A 103 12.59 -7.80 -11.48
N PRO A 104 13.11 -8.98 -11.06
CA PRO A 104 12.28 -10.02 -10.47
C PRO A 104 11.96 -9.71 -9.01
N LEU A 105 10.84 -10.25 -8.52
CA LEU A 105 10.56 -10.29 -7.09
C LEU A 105 11.61 -11.14 -6.37
N VAL A 106 11.97 -10.74 -5.16
CA VAL A 106 12.86 -11.49 -4.27
C VAL A 106 12.09 -12.58 -3.54
N ASN A 107 10.89 -12.28 -3.05
CA ASN A 107 10.02 -13.25 -2.38
C ASN A 107 9.04 -13.92 -3.35
N GLU A 108 8.46 -15.03 -2.90
CA GLU A 108 7.36 -15.69 -3.61
C GLU A 108 6.20 -14.72 -3.87
N CYS A 109 5.73 -14.69 -5.11
CA CYS A 109 4.62 -13.84 -5.54
C CYS A 109 3.29 -14.37 -4.96
N ILE A 110 2.68 -13.60 -4.07
CA ILE A 110 1.36 -13.88 -3.51
C ILE A 110 0.27 -12.96 -4.05
N ASP A 111 0.65 -11.84 -4.68
CA ASP A 111 -0.27 -11.00 -5.45
C ASP A 111 -0.76 -11.76 -6.71
N ARG A 112 -2.00 -12.26 -6.65
CA ARG A 112 -2.65 -12.97 -7.76
C ARG A 112 -2.90 -12.10 -8.99
N ARG A 113 -2.86 -10.77 -8.82
CA ARG A 113 -3.08 -9.77 -9.85
C ARG A 113 -1.78 -9.20 -10.41
N TYR A 114 -0.62 -9.57 -9.87
CA TYR A 114 0.69 -9.11 -10.30
C TYR A 114 0.87 -9.23 -11.83
N LYS A 115 0.50 -10.39 -12.38
CA LYS A 115 0.55 -10.70 -13.82
C LYS A 115 -0.33 -9.82 -14.72
N TRP A 116 -1.31 -9.12 -14.16
CA TRP A 116 -2.21 -8.24 -14.92
C TRP A 116 -1.67 -6.82 -15.06
N VAL A 117 -0.58 -6.49 -14.36
CA VAL A 117 0.15 -5.24 -14.55
C VAL A 117 1.04 -5.39 -15.78
N ASN A 118 0.45 -5.13 -16.94
CA ASN A 118 1.12 -5.23 -18.24
C ASN A 118 0.84 -3.97 -19.09
N PRO A 119 1.87 -3.25 -19.57
CA PRO A 119 3.28 -3.47 -19.26
C PRO A 119 3.59 -3.20 -17.77
N ARG A 120 4.60 -3.90 -17.26
CA ARG A 120 5.24 -3.60 -15.97
C ARG A 120 5.96 -2.26 -16.02
N GLY A 121 6.15 -1.61 -14.87
CA GLY A 121 6.91 -0.35 -14.78
C GLY A 121 6.18 0.89 -15.32
N LYS A 122 4.85 0.84 -15.40
CA LYS A 122 4.02 1.95 -15.92
C LYS A 122 3.79 3.11 -14.96
N ALA A 123 4.24 3.01 -13.70
CA ALA A 123 4.21 4.09 -12.71
C ALA A 123 5.43 4.07 -11.77
N PRO A 124 6.63 4.48 -12.23
CA PRO A 124 7.83 4.58 -11.39
C PRO A 124 7.75 5.63 -10.27
N SER A 125 6.87 6.63 -10.38
CA SER A 125 6.63 7.65 -9.36
C SER A 125 5.20 7.62 -8.81
N VAL A 126 5.01 8.19 -7.62
CA VAL A 126 3.67 8.31 -7.00
C VAL A 126 2.69 9.11 -7.87
N PHE A 127 3.19 10.05 -8.68
CA PHE A 127 2.36 10.84 -9.59
C PHE A 127 1.76 10.01 -10.72
N GLU A 128 2.50 9.01 -11.22
CA GLU A 128 2.06 8.15 -12.32
C GLU A 128 1.07 7.07 -11.86
N LEU A 129 0.88 6.88 -10.54
CA LEU A 129 -0.20 6.06 -10.01
C LEU A 129 -1.59 6.66 -10.32
N ALA A 130 -1.67 7.99 -10.51
CA ALA A 130 -2.90 8.63 -10.95
C ALA A 130 -3.28 8.20 -12.37
N GLY A 131 -4.52 7.76 -12.56
CA GLY A 131 -5.03 7.23 -13.82
C GLY A 131 -4.53 5.83 -14.20
N THR A 132 -3.64 5.20 -13.41
CA THR A 132 -3.12 3.85 -13.69
C THR A 132 -3.40 2.86 -12.56
N TRP A 133 -3.15 3.27 -11.31
CA TRP A 133 -3.49 2.52 -10.10
C TRP A 133 -4.91 2.85 -9.70
N ALA A 134 -5.19 4.14 -9.55
CA ALA A 134 -6.51 4.68 -9.25
C ALA A 134 -7.03 5.50 -10.43
N ALA A 135 -8.33 5.44 -10.72
CA ALA A 135 -8.96 6.31 -11.73
C ALA A 135 -8.91 7.80 -11.36
N ASP A 136 -8.72 8.10 -10.06
CA ASP A 136 -8.58 9.44 -9.53
C ASP A 136 -7.32 10.14 -10.09
N LYS A 137 -7.54 11.29 -10.73
CA LYS A 137 -6.47 12.10 -11.33
C LYS A 137 -5.64 12.86 -10.30
N ASP A 138 -6.18 13.08 -9.10
CA ASP A 138 -5.47 13.76 -8.01
C ASP A 138 -4.76 12.76 -7.06
N TYR A 139 -4.81 11.46 -7.38
CA TYR A 139 -4.30 10.41 -6.53
C TYR A 139 -2.82 10.61 -6.15
N GLY A 140 -1.98 10.88 -7.14
CA GLY A 140 -0.55 11.14 -6.92
C GLY A 140 -0.31 12.38 -6.05
N THR A 141 -1.05 13.46 -6.27
CA THR A 141 -0.99 14.67 -5.45
C THR A 141 -1.39 14.42 -4.00
N LYS A 142 -2.39 13.56 -3.76
CA LYS A 142 -2.79 13.16 -2.40
C LYS A 142 -1.69 12.36 -1.70
N LEU A 143 -1.04 11.45 -2.40
CA LEU A 143 0.11 10.71 -1.87
C LEU A 143 1.28 11.64 -1.55
N ASP A 144 1.63 12.54 -2.46
CA ASP A 144 2.70 13.53 -2.28
C ASP A 144 2.43 14.45 -1.08
N ALA A 145 1.20 14.91 -0.90
CA ALA A 145 0.81 15.70 0.26
C ALA A 145 0.94 14.92 1.59
N LEU A 146 0.65 13.61 1.58
CA LEU A 146 0.86 12.75 2.75
C LEU A 146 2.35 12.50 3.02
N LEU A 147 3.16 12.32 1.98
CA LEU A 147 4.62 12.18 2.09
C LEU A 147 5.24 13.45 2.69
N SER A 148 4.89 14.62 2.16
CA SER A 148 5.36 15.92 2.66
C SER A 148 5.05 16.09 4.15
N ARG A 149 3.84 15.70 4.59
CA ARG A 149 3.47 15.74 6.02
C ARG A 149 4.19 14.70 6.86
N LEU A 150 4.53 13.54 6.28
CA LEU A 150 5.27 12.49 6.97
C LEU A 150 6.72 12.93 7.22
N GLU A 151 7.34 13.68 6.31
CA GLU A 151 8.71 14.19 6.44
C GLU A 151 8.90 15.12 7.66
N GLU A 152 7.82 15.71 8.18
CA GLU A 152 7.83 16.58 9.36
C GLU A 152 7.92 15.83 10.71
N PHE A 153 7.93 14.49 10.74
CA PHE A 153 7.91 13.63 11.96
C PHE A 153 9.24 12.98 12.35
#